data_AF-A0A835Z2S4-F1
#
_entry.id   AF-A0A835Z2S4-F1
#
_cell.length_a   1.000
_cell.length_b   1.000
_cell.length_c   1.000
_cell.angle_alpha   90.00
_cell.angle_beta   90.00
_cell.angle_gamma   90.00
#
_symmetry.space_group_name_H-M   'P 1'
#
loop_
_entity.id
_entity.type
_entity.pdbx_description
1 polymer ?
#
loop_
_entity_poly.entity_id
_entity_poly.type
_entity_poly.pdbx_seq_one_letter_code
_entity_poly.pdbx_strand_id
1 'polypeptide(L)'
;MSISAQQPNDSNVYVSSLWTTRTGDYHNDVEITLPRPIIAADGYSLKMSILSLTIASMQMAVNVYTNSLTISGITATLTPGNYSATVLAAALTSLFSTRSVAFNTLTSKMTFSSSTSMVISGSMCDILGISQGASGLVISSQQNVDLSGNDSIYVYTSLSVDSLNAAQASKRGLLALVQNDVPPLGILHYWDPDCRQGGIIGDRSIFGFHLSLADSRGRGLLASLPFSAMIKITQVATDPSATILNFTVTVTLNGGTAPTWASHGYSYLQSLNLYASAGSTQIESVAQYNALHAALRDCCTSQDMVRTRDTLTLGSDGTRLRSPVPNVYSTTTSCTYAIPLISVIGTLSNTERYLPLHALSSPLRLDIELANAATAIASGGTTAATSATYAVTGVTLDCEYITLADDAHRSICALTNNQFAWSSSQWKTFRTVHAAGQMSNAIMIPSRVTSMKSLLIAQREAASGFDLSKSSITQRLRNNLKQYQVRCGSSWINATPVSATGTALPAYIEAVKVFSNPASESGCGLFASDSWALDTNVAPTSSSVEGSFIIGVELEAFSQNAKLISGHSTSANSLVAEIAFASTPLGVNIDCFTECDASFFIDGNTKQFTVAA
;
A
#
# COMPACT_ATOMS: atom_id res chain seq x y z
N MET A 1 31.76 -3.00 18.27
CA MET A 1 31.00 -2.48 17.11
C MET A 1 31.99 -2.13 16.00
N SER A 2 31.94 -2.84 14.88
CA SER A 2 32.67 -2.48 13.67
C SER A 2 31.65 -2.06 12.62
N ILE A 3 31.75 -0.83 12.12
CA ILE A 3 30.95 -0.35 11.00
C ILE A 3 31.90 -0.26 9.82
N SER A 4 31.67 -1.09 8.80
CA SER A 4 32.37 -0.97 7.52
C SER A 4 31.43 -0.29 6.54
N ALA A 5 31.59 1.03 6.38
CA ALA A 5 30.97 1.74 5.27
C ALA A 5 31.81 1.44 4.02
N GLN A 6 31.34 0.55 3.15
CA GLN A 6 32.06 0.26 1.90
C GLN A 6 31.78 1.31 0.81
N GLN A 7 30.69 2.08 0.91
CA GLN A 7 30.34 3.18 0.01
C GLN A 7 29.44 4.22 0.72
N PRO A 8 29.34 5.47 0.23
CA PRO A 8 28.46 6.50 0.83
C PRO A 8 26.96 6.12 0.87
N ASN A 9 26.53 5.09 0.14
CA ASN A 9 25.11 4.75 -0.04
C ASN A 9 24.68 3.45 0.65
N ASP A 10 25.63 2.61 1.10
CA ASP A 10 25.38 1.30 1.70
C ASP A 10 26.19 1.15 3.00
N SER A 11 25.48 0.93 4.12
CA SER A 11 26.10 0.73 5.43
C SER A 11 25.77 -0.66 5.97
N ASN A 12 26.80 -1.48 6.14
CA ASN A 12 26.69 -2.74 6.89
C ASN A 12 27.00 -2.46 8.36
N VAL A 13 26.02 -2.71 9.21
CA VAL A 13 26.12 -2.58 10.67
C VAL A 13 26.20 -3.99 11.25
N TYR A 14 27.37 -4.35 11.75
CA TYR A 14 27.52 -5.56 12.55
C TYR A 14 26.94 -5.30 13.94
N VAL A 15 26.22 -6.27 14.46
CA VAL A 15 25.57 -6.23 15.77
C VAL A 15 25.86 -7.53 16.51
N SER A 16 26.13 -7.43 17.81
CA SER A 16 26.18 -8.58 18.70
C SER A 16 25.54 -8.23 20.03
N SER A 17 24.77 -9.14 20.61
CA SER A 17 24.24 -8.98 21.97
C SER A 17 25.30 -9.16 23.07
N LEU A 18 26.58 -9.32 22.69
CA LEU A 18 27.71 -9.09 23.61
C LEU A 18 27.94 -7.60 23.88
N TRP A 19 27.34 -6.71 23.10
CA TRP A 19 27.54 -5.26 23.19
C TRP A 19 26.40 -4.54 23.90
N THR A 20 25.50 -5.27 24.57
CA THR A 20 24.37 -4.67 25.28
C THR A 20 24.87 -3.99 26.55
N THR A 21 24.30 -2.83 26.86
CA THR A 21 24.45 -2.15 28.17
C THR A 21 23.42 -2.66 29.18
N ARG A 22 22.52 -3.56 28.75
CA ARG A 22 21.40 -4.11 29.54
C ARG A 22 21.58 -5.61 29.70
N THR A 23 22.11 -6.02 30.84
CA THR A 23 22.23 -7.43 31.26
C THR A 23 20.93 -7.86 31.94
N GLY A 24 19.91 -8.21 31.15
CA GLY A 24 18.92 -9.17 31.60
C GLY A 24 19.53 -10.58 31.54
N ASP A 25 18.88 -11.57 32.17
CA ASP A 25 19.35 -12.97 32.17
C ASP A 25 19.37 -13.61 30.77
N TYR A 26 18.80 -12.94 29.76
CA TYR A 26 18.62 -13.44 28.41
C TYR A 26 19.17 -12.45 27.38
N HIS A 27 19.99 -12.94 26.45
CA HIS A 27 20.64 -12.13 25.42
C HIS A 27 19.72 -11.85 24.23
N ASN A 28 18.47 -11.45 24.47
CA ASN A 28 17.43 -11.34 23.44
C ASN A 28 17.32 -9.96 22.80
N ASP A 29 17.93 -8.97 23.42
CA ASP A 29 17.77 -7.55 23.08
C ASP A 29 19.15 -6.88 22.96
N VAL A 30 19.29 -5.94 22.03
CA VAL A 30 20.50 -5.13 21.88
C VAL A 30 20.17 -3.71 21.45
N GLU A 31 20.73 -2.74 22.17
CA GLU A 31 20.66 -1.33 21.82
C GLU A 31 21.96 -0.92 21.13
N ILE A 32 21.84 -0.22 20.00
CA ILE A 32 22.94 0.18 19.14
C ILE A 32 22.89 1.70 19.02
N THR A 33 23.98 2.36 19.42
CA THR A 33 24.21 3.77 19.09
C THR A 33 25.23 3.85 17.96
N LEU A 34 24.88 4.53 16.87
CA LEU A 34 25.78 4.71 15.75
C LEU A 34 26.75 5.87 16.05
N PRO A 35 28.05 5.74 15.73
CA PRO A 35 29.04 6.80 15.96
C PRO A 35 28.79 8.04 15.09
N ARG A 36 28.05 7.88 13.99
CA ARG A 36 27.54 8.94 13.12
C ARG A 36 26.14 8.55 12.67
N PRO A 37 25.20 9.50 12.58
CA PRO A 37 23.87 9.19 12.06
C PRO A 37 23.95 8.77 10.60
N ILE A 38 23.13 7.79 10.23
CA ILE A 38 22.87 7.45 8.82
C ILE A 38 21.70 8.32 8.39
N ILE A 39 21.90 9.20 7.40
CA ILE A 39 20.90 10.14 6.92
C ILE A 39 20.59 9.77 5.47
N ALA A 40 19.31 9.64 5.15
CA ALA A 40 18.86 9.45 3.78
C ALA A 40 19.12 10.72 2.97
N ALA A 41 19.64 10.58 1.75
CA ALA A 41 19.70 11.69 0.82
C ALA A 41 18.29 12.21 0.49
N ASP A 42 18.20 13.42 -0.05
CA ASP A 42 16.93 13.94 -0.56
C ASP A 42 16.39 13.03 -1.67
N GLY A 43 15.12 12.64 -1.54
CA GLY A 43 14.48 11.69 -2.45
C GLY A 43 14.70 10.20 -2.13
N TYR A 44 15.35 9.87 -1.01
CA TYR A 44 15.57 8.49 -0.58
C TYR A 44 14.92 8.22 0.79
N SER A 45 14.43 6.99 0.98
CA SER A 45 14.22 6.42 2.32
C SER A 45 15.33 5.44 2.66
N LEU A 46 15.42 5.12 3.95
CA LEU A 46 16.29 4.05 4.42
C LEU A 46 15.51 2.75 4.44
N LYS A 47 16.08 1.69 3.85
CA LYS A 47 15.63 0.31 4.05
C LYS A 47 16.57 -0.36 5.04
N MET A 48 16.02 -1.04 6.01
CA MET A 48 16.76 -1.88 6.95
C MET A 48 16.40 -3.34 6.73
N SER A 49 17.43 -4.17 6.58
CA SER A 49 17.33 -5.60 6.31
C SER A 49 18.31 -6.39 7.17
N ILE A 50 17.96 -7.64 7.46
CA ILE A 50 18.86 -8.58 8.11
C ILE A 50 19.60 -9.34 7.03
N LEU A 51 20.91 -9.13 6.96
CA LEU A 51 21.79 -9.83 6.03
C LEU A 51 22.20 -11.19 6.60
N SER A 52 22.46 -11.26 7.90
CA SER A 52 22.73 -12.51 8.59
C SER A 52 22.29 -12.49 10.05
N LEU A 53 21.95 -13.65 10.59
CA LEU A 53 21.72 -13.86 12.01
C LEU A 53 22.33 -15.21 12.41
N THR A 54 23.18 -15.20 13.44
CA THR A 54 23.71 -16.41 14.07
C THR A 54 23.31 -16.40 15.52
N ILE A 55 22.59 -17.45 15.92
CA ILE A 55 22.11 -17.61 17.29
C ILE A 55 22.23 -19.08 17.71
N ALA A 56 22.73 -19.33 18.91
CA ALA A 56 22.64 -20.66 19.48
C ALA A 56 21.16 -20.98 19.73
N SER A 57 20.66 -22.07 19.15
CA SER A 57 19.32 -22.63 19.38
C SER A 57 19.27 -23.24 20.80
N MET A 58 19.46 -22.39 21.80
CA MET A 58 19.37 -22.69 23.23
C MET A 58 17.94 -22.51 23.74
N GLN A 59 16.96 -22.52 22.82
CA GLN A 59 15.56 -22.32 23.14
C GLN A 59 15.11 -23.44 24.06
N MET A 60 14.93 -23.11 25.33
CA MET A 60 14.52 -24.10 26.32
C MET A 60 13.06 -24.46 26.05
N ALA A 61 12.79 -25.75 25.79
CA ALA A 61 11.42 -26.25 25.66
C ALA A 61 10.60 -25.95 26.93
N VAL A 62 11.22 -26.10 28.10
CA VAL A 62 10.69 -25.62 29.38
C VAL A 62 11.42 -24.35 29.76
N ASN A 63 10.74 -23.21 29.79
CA ASN A 63 11.37 -21.93 30.08
C ASN A 63 10.58 -21.12 31.13
N VAL A 64 11.03 -19.93 31.51
CA VAL A 64 10.36 -19.13 32.56
C VAL A 64 8.90 -18.77 32.23
N TYR A 65 8.49 -18.87 30.97
CA TYR A 65 7.09 -18.70 30.56
C TYR A 65 6.30 -20.01 30.55
N THR A 66 6.94 -21.18 30.50
CA THR A 66 6.29 -22.50 30.36
C THR A 66 6.66 -23.50 31.48
N ASN A 67 7.23 -23.02 32.59
CA ASN A 67 7.76 -23.89 33.65
C ASN A 67 6.84 -24.13 34.86
N SER A 68 5.60 -23.62 34.87
CA SER A 68 4.70 -23.78 36.02
C SER A 68 3.56 -24.75 35.69
N LEU A 69 3.32 -25.72 36.59
CA LEU A 69 2.18 -26.62 36.53
C LEU A 69 1.48 -26.66 37.90
N THR A 70 0.17 -26.52 37.89
CA THR A 70 -0.69 -26.60 39.06
C THR A 70 -1.58 -27.82 38.95
N ILE A 71 -1.55 -28.69 39.96
CA ILE A 71 -2.43 -29.87 40.01
C ILE A 71 -3.19 -29.88 41.34
N SER A 72 -4.52 -29.75 41.25
CA SER A 72 -5.44 -29.66 42.38
C SER A 72 -5.03 -28.59 43.41
N GLY A 73 -4.66 -27.40 42.93
CA GLY A 73 -4.26 -26.26 43.77
C GLY A 73 -2.80 -26.27 44.24
N ILE A 74 -2.04 -27.35 43.99
CA ILE A 74 -0.59 -27.40 44.30
C ILE A 74 0.18 -26.98 43.05
N THR A 75 0.87 -25.85 43.12
CA THR A 75 1.73 -25.34 42.03
C THR A 75 3.16 -25.80 42.24
N ALA A 76 3.75 -26.42 41.21
CA ALA A 76 5.17 -26.72 41.13
C ALA A 76 5.80 -25.97 39.96
N THR A 77 7.05 -25.56 40.14
CA THR A 77 7.85 -24.89 39.10
C THR A 77 9.01 -25.80 38.72
N LEU A 78 9.17 -26.08 37.43
CA LEU A 78 10.34 -26.77 36.91
C LEU A 78 11.49 -25.78 36.68
N THR A 79 12.71 -26.27 36.85
CA THR A 79 13.89 -25.53 36.41
C THR A 79 13.82 -25.36 34.88
N PRO A 80 14.01 -24.15 34.33
CA PRO A 80 14.14 -23.97 32.89
C PRO A 80 15.24 -24.88 32.30
N GLY A 81 14.96 -25.50 31.16
CA GLY A 81 15.90 -26.38 30.49
C GLY A 81 15.32 -27.15 29.32
N ASN A 82 16.19 -27.94 28.68
CA ASN A 82 15.80 -28.88 27.64
C ASN A 82 15.53 -30.24 28.27
N TYR A 83 14.31 -30.73 28.09
CA TYR A 83 13.87 -32.02 28.59
C TYR A 83 13.53 -32.92 27.40
N SER A 84 13.91 -34.20 27.48
CA SER A 84 13.18 -35.21 26.70
C SER A 84 11.83 -35.45 27.35
N ALA A 85 10.82 -35.86 26.59
CA ALA A 85 9.49 -36.10 27.15
C ALA A 85 9.50 -37.14 28.29
N THR A 86 10.39 -38.14 28.22
CA THR A 86 10.59 -39.13 29.30
C THR A 86 11.21 -38.49 30.56
N VAL A 87 12.24 -37.65 30.40
CA VAL A 87 12.88 -36.96 31.54
C VAL A 87 11.92 -35.94 32.15
N LEU A 88 11.12 -35.26 31.32
CA LEU A 88 10.08 -34.34 31.79
C LEU A 88 9.02 -35.06 32.62
N ALA A 89 8.54 -36.22 32.17
CA ALA A 89 7.57 -37.03 32.92
C ALA A 89 8.14 -37.50 34.28
N ALA A 90 9.41 -37.90 34.32
CA ALA A 90 10.09 -38.26 35.56
C ALA A 90 10.23 -37.06 36.51
N ALA A 91 10.63 -35.89 36.00
CA ALA A 91 10.73 -34.66 36.78
C ALA A 91 9.37 -34.25 37.36
N LEU A 92 8.30 -34.29 36.55
CA LEU A 92 6.94 -33.99 37.00
C LEU A 92 6.44 -34.98 38.06
N THR A 93 6.71 -36.27 37.90
CA THR A 93 6.38 -37.28 38.91
C THR A 93 7.08 -37.00 40.24
N SER A 94 8.35 -36.56 40.20
CA SER A 94 9.08 -36.21 41.42
C SER A 94 8.52 -34.98 42.16
N LEU A 95 7.97 -34.02 41.41
CA LEU A 95 7.38 -32.80 41.97
C LEU A 95 5.98 -33.02 42.58
N PHE A 96 5.29 -34.09 42.17
CA PHE A 96 3.94 -34.42 42.63
C PHE A 96 3.87 -35.82 43.22
N SER A 97 4.37 -35.99 44.45
CA SER A 97 4.58 -37.27 45.13
C SER A 97 3.39 -38.24 45.20
N THR A 98 2.15 -37.77 45.04
CA THR A 98 0.93 -38.60 45.05
C THR A 98 0.37 -38.93 43.66
N ARG A 99 1.09 -38.56 42.59
CA ARG A 99 0.60 -38.60 41.21
C ARG A 99 1.69 -39.19 40.32
N SER A 100 1.31 -40.03 39.35
CA SER A 100 2.25 -40.54 38.37
C SER A 100 2.07 -39.84 37.03
N VAL A 101 3.18 -39.52 36.38
CA VAL A 101 3.21 -38.95 35.03
C VAL A 101 4.00 -39.89 34.13
N ALA A 102 3.36 -40.36 33.06
CA ALA A 102 3.96 -41.27 32.09
C ALA A 102 3.94 -40.65 30.68
N PHE A 103 5.00 -40.85 29.91
CA PHE A 103 5.06 -40.50 28.50
C PHE A 103 4.99 -41.76 27.64
N ASN A 104 4.06 -41.77 26.67
CA ASN A 104 3.93 -42.85 25.71
C ASN A 104 4.65 -42.48 24.42
N THR A 105 5.74 -43.18 24.09
CA THR A 105 6.57 -42.92 22.91
C THR A 105 5.88 -43.23 21.58
N LEU A 106 4.87 -44.12 21.57
CA LEU A 106 4.14 -44.47 20.35
C LEU A 106 3.13 -43.39 19.98
N THR A 107 2.43 -42.83 20.97
CA THR A 107 1.42 -41.78 20.75
C THR A 107 1.97 -40.38 20.92
N SER A 108 3.18 -40.23 21.47
CA SER A 108 3.78 -38.95 21.87
C SER A 108 2.92 -38.15 22.86
N LYS A 109 2.22 -38.84 23.77
CA LYS A 109 1.30 -38.24 24.74
C LYS A 109 1.75 -38.39 26.19
N MET A 110 1.45 -37.40 27.02
CA MET A 110 1.61 -37.45 28.48
C MET A 110 0.32 -37.93 29.14
N THR A 111 0.43 -38.80 30.14
CA THR A 111 -0.70 -39.27 30.95
C THR A 111 -0.41 -39.07 32.42
N PHE A 112 -1.29 -38.34 33.10
CA PHE A 112 -1.31 -38.12 34.54
C PHE A 112 -2.29 -39.09 35.18
N SER A 113 -1.87 -39.80 36.23
CA SER A 113 -2.74 -40.72 36.98
C SER A 113 -2.67 -40.43 38.48
N SER A 114 -3.83 -40.50 39.15
CA SER A 114 -3.98 -40.23 40.59
C SER A 114 -5.09 -41.11 41.17
N SER A 115 -4.99 -41.46 42.45
CA SER A 115 -6.05 -42.16 43.19
C SER A 115 -7.24 -41.26 43.55
N THR A 116 -7.07 -39.93 43.44
CA THR A 116 -8.10 -38.91 43.66
C THR A 116 -8.23 -38.02 42.43
N SER A 117 -9.43 -37.49 42.19
CA SER A 117 -9.69 -36.62 41.04
C SER A 117 -8.74 -35.42 41.08
N MET A 118 -8.10 -35.13 39.96
CA MET A 118 -7.18 -34.01 39.84
C MET A 118 -7.66 -32.99 38.82
N VAL A 119 -7.23 -31.74 38.97
CA VAL A 119 -7.46 -30.65 38.00
C VAL A 119 -6.10 -30.08 37.62
N ILE A 120 -5.77 -30.06 36.33
CA ILE A 120 -4.48 -29.59 35.82
C ILE A 120 -4.64 -28.20 35.22
N SER A 121 -3.77 -27.26 35.61
CA SER A 121 -3.66 -25.92 35.03
C SER A 121 -2.22 -25.42 35.10
N GLY A 122 -1.93 -24.24 34.52
CA GLY A 122 -0.60 -23.61 34.56
C GLY A 122 0.02 -23.47 33.19
N SER A 123 1.13 -22.72 33.10
CA SER A 123 1.72 -22.35 31.81
C SER A 123 2.34 -23.53 31.05
N MET A 124 2.64 -24.63 31.74
CA MET A 124 3.18 -25.85 31.15
C MET A 124 2.12 -26.68 30.40
N CYS A 125 0.82 -26.44 30.61
CA CYS A 125 -0.25 -27.17 29.92
C CYS A 125 -0.13 -27.12 28.39
N ASP A 126 0.33 -25.99 27.85
CA ASP A 126 0.52 -25.78 26.41
C ASP A 126 1.54 -26.77 25.84
N ILE A 127 2.73 -26.88 26.44
CA ILE A 127 3.79 -27.79 25.96
C ILE A 127 3.44 -29.26 26.22
N LEU A 128 2.61 -29.53 27.24
CA LEU A 128 2.12 -30.88 27.54
C LEU A 128 0.96 -31.31 26.63
N GLY A 129 0.37 -30.42 25.83
CA GLY A 129 -0.81 -30.71 25.01
C GLY A 129 -2.06 -31.01 25.83
N ILE A 130 -2.19 -30.40 27.02
CA ILE A 130 -3.32 -30.59 27.96
C ILE A 130 -4.14 -29.30 28.01
N SER A 131 -5.47 -29.42 27.91
CA SER A 131 -6.39 -28.29 28.11
C SER A 131 -6.30 -27.75 29.55
N GLN A 132 -6.24 -26.42 29.70
CA GLN A 132 -6.35 -25.76 31.01
C GLN A 132 -7.64 -26.20 31.73
N GLY A 133 -7.53 -26.63 32.98
CA GLY A 133 -8.67 -27.09 33.79
C GLY A 133 -9.11 -28.53 33.50
N ALA A 134 -8.36 -29.31 32.72
CA ALA A 134 -8.64 -30.73 32.53
C ALA A 134 -8.75 -31.45 33.87
N SER A 135 -9.79 -32.26 34.05
CA SER A 135 -10.07 -32.93 35.33
C SER A 135 -10.41 -34.41 35.19
N GLY A 136 -10.03 -35.21 36.19
CA GLY A 136 -10.28 -36.65 36.23
C GLY A 136 -9.27 -37.43 37.07
N LEU A 137 -9.46 -38.75 37.15
CA LEU A 137 -8.50 -39.67 37.80
C LEU A 137 -7.31 -40.00 36.90
N VAL A 138 -7.54 -40.02 35.58
CA VAL A 138 -6.54 -40.22 34.54
C VAL A 138 -6.76 -39.15 33.48
N ILE A 139 -5.75 -38.32 33.23
CA ILE A 139 -5.80 -37.24 32.25
C ILE A 139 -4.68 -37.49 31.25
N SER A 140 -5.03 -37.71 29.98
CA SER A 140 -4.05 -37.82 28.90
C SER A 140 -4.06 -36.56 28.04
N SER A 141 -2.91 -36.18 27.52
CA SER A 141 -2.80 -35.06 26.59
C SER A 141 -3.68 -35.27 25.36
N GLN A 142 -4.37 -34.20 24.97
CA GLN A 142 -5.23 -34.20 23.80
C GLN A 142 -4.36 -34.16 22.53
N GLN A 143 -3.27 -33.40 22.61
CA GLN A 143 -2.26 -33.24 21.57
C GLN A 143 -0.95 -33.95 21.92
N ASN A 144 -0.05 -34.04 20.95
CA ASN A 144 1.31 -34.51 21.20
C ASN A 144 2.02 -33.54 22.12
N VAL A 145 2.91 -34.06 22.95
CA VAL A 145 3.80 -33.26 23.79
C VAL A 145 4.76 -32.52 22.86
N ASP A 146 4.73 -31.20 22.91
CA ASP A 146 5.53 -30.35 22.05
C ASP A 146 6.71 -29.77 22.83
N LEU A 147 7.89 -30.30 22.54
CA LEU A 147 9.16 -29.87 23.09
C LEU A 147 10.11 -29.40 21.98
N SER A 148 9.57 -29.03 20.80
CA SER A 148 10.39 -28.54 19.68
C SER A 148 11.09 -27.22 20.00
N GLY A 149 10.53 -26.43 20.92
CA GLY A 149 11.00 -25.09 21.25
C GLY A 149 10.21 -24.04 20.48
N ASN A 150 10.88 -23.01 19.96
CA ASN A 150 10.25 -22.03 19.09
C ASN A 150 10.57 -22.37 17.62
N ASP A 151 9.55 -22.69 16.84
CA ASP A 151 9.69 -23.01 15.42
C ASP A 151 10.14 -21.81 14.56
N SER A 152 10.04 -20.59 15.11
CA SER A 152 10.39 -19.36 14.41
C SER A 152 10.87 -18.29 15.36
N ILE A 153 11.85 -17.51 14.89
CA ILE A 153 12.42 -16.35 15.55
C ILE A 153 12.00 -15.11 14.77
N TYR A 154 11.36 -14.18 15.47
CA TYR A 154 10.95 -12.89 14.95
C TYR A 154 11.98 -11.86 15.36
N VAL A 155 12.51 -11.11 14.41
CA VAL A 155 13.50 -10.05 14.68
C VAL A 155 12.83 -8.70 14.52
N TYR A 156 12.72 -7.96 15.63
CA TYR A 156 12.12 -6.64 15.67
C TYR A 156 13.17 -5.55 15.79
N THR A 157 12.79 -4.34 15.39
CA THR A 157 13.51 -3.10 15.68
C THR A 157 12.62 -2.08 16.39
N SER A 158 13.22 -1.15 17.13
CA SER A 158 12.51 0.02 17.68
C SER A 158 12.18 1.09 16.64
N LEU A 159 12.79 1.04 15.45
CA LEU A 159 12.49 1.99 14.39
C LEU A 159 11.07 1.74 13.84
N SER A 160 10.41 2.80 13.41
CA SER A 160 9.14 2.66 12.68
C SER A 160 9.44 2.09 11.30
N VAL A 161 9.15 0.80 11.11
CA VAL A 161 9.41 0.07 9.87
C VAL A 161 8.11 -0.47 9.29
N ASP A 162 7.89 -0.17 8.01
CA ASP A 162 6.86 -0.78 7.19
C ASP A 162 7.43 -2.08 6.59
N SER A 163 6.92 -3.21 7.08
CA SER A 163 7.35 -4.53 6.60
C SER A 163 6.99 -4.69 5.13
N LEU A 164 7.96 -5.12 4.31
CA LEU A 164 7.73 -5.40 2.89
C LEU A 164 6.89 -6.68 2.67
N ASN A 165 6.62 -7.47 3.71
CA ASN A 165 5.79 -8.66 3.64
C ASN A 165 4.35 -8.35 4.05
N ALA A 166 3.45 -8.27 3.07
CA ALA A 166 2.03 -7.95 3.27
C ALA A 166 1.32 -8.91 4.25
N ALA A 167 1.73 -10.18 4.32
CA ALA A 167 1.18 -11.15 5.25
C ALA A 167 1.51 -10.83 6.73
N GLN A 168 2.42 -9.89 6.98
CA GLN A 168 2.95 -9.54 8.30
C GLN A 168 2.73 -8.06 8.67
N ALA A 169 1.94 -7.32 7.89
CA ALA A 169 1.68 -5.88 8.09
C ALA A 169 1.12 -5.51 9.49
N SER A 170 0.56 -6.47 10.23
CA SER A 170 0.06 -6.26 11.60
C SER A 170 1.16 -6.18 12.66
N LYS A 171 2.40 -6.58 12.36
CA LYS A 171 3.53 -6.62 13.30
C LYS A 171 4.49 -5.44 13.05
N ARG A 172 4.18 -4.28 13.65
CA ARG A 172 5.03 -3.07 13.57
C ARG A 172 6.47 -3.38 14.02
N GLY A 173 7.45 -2.88 13.26
CA GLY A 173 8.87 -3.02 13.58
C GLY A 173 9.47 -4.39 13.30
N LEU A 174 8.74 -5.33 12.69
CA LEU A 174 9.27 -6.65 12.31
C LEU A 174 10.19 -6.52 11.08
N LEU A 175 11.46 -6.88 11.23
CA LEU A 175 12.46 -6.88 10.15
C LEU A 175 12.52 -8.22 9.41
N ALA A 176 12.49 -9.33 10.15
CA ALA A 176 12.63 -10.66 9.57
C ALA A 176 11.90 -11.73 10.37
N LEU A 177 11.46 -12.77 9.67
CA LEU A 177 11.02 -14.04 10.22
C LEU A 177 12.04 -15.10 9.84
N VAL A 178 12.73 -15.63 10.83
CA VAL A 178 13.71 -16.70 10.65
C VAL A 178 13.09 -18.01 11.14
N GLN A 179 12.92 -18.97 10.24
CA GLN A 179 12.50 -20.32 10.64
C GLN A 179 13.64 -20.98 11.42
N ASN A 180 13.28 -21.64 12.53
CA ASN A 180 14.22 -22.41 13.33
C ASN A 180 14.06 -23.89 13.01
N ASP A 181 14.92 -24.39 12.13
CA ASP A 181 14.97 -25.79 11.70
C ASP A 181 16.10 -26.58 12.37
N VAL A 182 16.78 -25.96 13.34
CA VAL A 182 17.94 -26.54 14.01
C VAL A 182 17.51 -27.27 15.27
N PRO A 183 18.05 -28.49 15.53
CA PRO A 183 17.75 -29.22 16.76
C PRO A 183 18.13 -28.43 18.01
N PRO A 184 17.51 -28.72 19.17
CA PRO A 184 17.89 -28.10 20.44
C PRO A 184 19.40 -28.19 20.69
N LEU A 185 19.98 -27.10 21.19
CA LEU A 185 21.43 -26.90 21.40
C LEU A 185 22.29 -26.74 20.13
N GLY A 186 21.71 -26.81 18.93
CA GLY A 186 22.42 -26.49 17.69
C GLY A 186 22.62 -24.98 17.49
N ILE A 187 23.29 -24.59 16.41
CA ILE A 187 23.47 -23.18 16.04
C ILE A 187 22.66 -22.89 14.79
N LEU A 188 21.75 -21.92 14.89
CA LEU A 188 20.97 -21.40 13.77
C LEU A 188 21.80 -20.35 13.04
N HIS A 189 21.99 -20.58 11.73
CA HIS A 189 22.63 -19.65 10.81
C HIS A 189 21.63 -19.23 9.73
N TYR A 190 21.22 -17.97 9.78
CA TYR A 190 20.41 -17.33 8.77
C TYR A 190 21.27 -16.42 7.89
N TRP A 191 21.03 -16.48 6.58
CA TRP A 191 21.74 -15.71 5.57
C TRP A 191 20.76 -15.28 4.47
N ASP A 192 20.62 -13.98 4.25
CA ASP A 192 19.80 -13.39 3.18
C ASP A 192 20.64 -12.36 2.40
N PRO A 193 21.47 -12.82 1.43
CA PRO A 193 22.39 -11.95 0.70
C PRO A 193 21.67 -10.89 -0.13
N ASP A 194 20.43 -11.18 -0.54
CA ASP A 194 19.61 -10.35 -1.40
C ASP A 194 18.79 -9.31 -0.60
N CYS A 195 18.84 -9.37 0.74
CA CYS A 195 18.07 -8.48 1.62
C CYS A 195 16.57 -8.45 1.27
N ARG A 196 16.00 -9.62 0.99
CA ARG A 196 14.58 -9.79 0.64
C ARG A 196 13.70 -9.50 1.86
N GLN A 197 14.16 -9.88 3.05
CA GLN A 197 13.49 -9.55 4.30
C GLN A 197 13.98 -8.20 4.85
N GLY A 198 13.04 -7.34 5.21
CA GLY A 198 13.32 -6.03 5.76
C GLY A 198 12.13 -5.11 5.63
N GLY A 199 12.36 -3.83 5.93
CA GLY A 199 11.33 -2.83 5.72
C GLY A 199 11.87 -1.41 5.55
N ILE A 200 10.98 -0.54 5.08
CA ILE A 200 11.28 0.87 4.89
C ILE A 200 11.12 1.58 6.22
N ILE A 201 12.14 2.33 6.61
CA ILE A 201 12.17 3.13 7.83
C ILE A 201 11.46 4.45 7.54
N GLY A 202 10.51 4.82 8.40
CA GLY A 202 9.80 6.11 8.29
C GLY A 202 10.68 7.32 8.63
N ASP A 203 11.72 7.13 9.43
CA ASP A 203 12.68 8.18 9.81
C ASP A 203 13.75 8.41 8.74
N ARG A 204 14.01 9.68 8.41
CA ARG A 204 15.07 10.06 7.45
C ARG A 204 16.49 9.97 8.02
N SER A 205 16.63 9.85 9.33
CA SER A 205 17.93 9.79 10.01
C SER A 205 17.92 8.79 11.16
N ILE A 206 18.89 7.88 11.19
CA ILE A 206 19.06 6.87 12.23
C ILE A 206 20.28 7.23 13.06
N PHE A 207 20.08 7.55 14.33
CA PHE A 207 21.17 7.77 15.30
C PHE A 207 21.56 6.49 16.05
N GLY A 208 20.63 5.55 16.10
CA GLY A 208 20.73 4.31 16.82
C GLY A 208 19.41 3.56 16.71
N PHE A 209 19.41 2.29 17.12
CA PHE A 209 18.21 1.47 17.12
C PHE A 209 18.35 0.33 18.12
N HIS A 210 17.21 -0.17 18.58
CA HIS A 210 17.10 -1.39 19.33
C HIS A 210 16.78 -2.54 18.38
N LEU A 211 17.36 -3.72 18.60
CA LEU A 211 16.91 -4.98 18.01
C LEU A 211 16.46 -5.92 19.12
N SER A 212 15.32 -6.58 18.92
CA SER A 212 14.82 -7.60 19.83
C SER A 212 14.44 -8.88 19.09
N LEU A 213 14.76 -10.02 19.71
CA LEU A 213 14.38 -11.34 19.25
C LEU A 213 13.18 -11.83 20.05
N ALA A 214 12.16 -12.33 19.37
CA ALA A 214 10.96 -12.87 20.01
C ALA A 214 10.50 -14.18 19.36
N ASP A 215 9.69 -14.94 20.12
CA ASP A 215 9.04 -16.14 19.63
C ASP A 215 7.77 -15.84 18.82
N SER A 216 7.10 -16.89 18.35
CA SER A 216 5.83 -16.80 17.60
C SER A 216 4.68 -16.15 18.36
N ARG A 217 4.78 -16.06 19.70
CA ARG A 217 3.81 -15.43 20.58
C ARG A 217 4.20 -14.00 20.96
N GLY A 218 5.30 -13.48 20.42
CA GLY A 218 5.82 -12.14 20.70
C GLY A 218 6.53 -11.99 22.05
N ARG A 219 6.89 -13.11 22.70
CA ARG A 219 7.66 -13.10 23.95
C ARG A 219 9.14 -13.03 23.63
N GLY A 220 9.93 -12.33 24.45
CA GLY A 220 11.38 -12.24 24.29
C GLY A 220 12.04 -13.61 24.23
N LEU A 221 12.97 -13.80 23.29
CA LEU A 221 13.61 -15.08 23.07
C LEU A 221 14.63 -15.37 24.18
N LEU A 222 14.41 -16.42 24.97
CA LEU A 222 15.26 -16.72 26.13
C LEU A 222 16.59 -17.38 25.74
N ALA A 223 17.48 -16.63 25.08
CA ALA A 223 18.79 -17.09 24.64
C ALA A 223 19.82 -16.94 25.79
N SER A 224 20.35 -18.07 26.25
CA SER A 224 21.42 -18.12 27.27
C SER A 224 22.82 -17.85 26.71
N LEU A 225 22.96 -17.79 25.39
CA LEU A 225 24.16 -17.32 24.71
C LEU A 225 23.86 -16.09 23.85
N PRO A 226 24.84 -15.20 23.66
CA PRO A 226 24.70 -14.08 22.76
C PRO A 226 24.42 -14.51 21.32
N PHE A 227 23.69 -13.66 20.59
CA PHE A 227 23.54 -13.74 19.14
C PHE A 227 24.45 -12.72 18.45
N SER A 228 24.68 -12.95 17.17
CA SER A 228 25.29 -11.98 16.26
C SER A 228 24.39 -11.80 15.06
N ALA A 229 24.16 -10.55 14.67
CA ALA A 229 23.41 -10.20 13.48
C ALA A 229 24.22 -9.22 12.63
N MET A 230 24.08 -9.30 11.32
CA MET A 230 24.55 -8.27 10.41
C MET A 230 23.32 -7.61 9.78
N ILE A 231 23.20 -6.30 10.01
CA ILE A 231 22.12 -5.48 9.51
C ILE A 231 22.65 -4.68 8.33
N LYS A 232 21.94 -4.73 7.20
CA LYS A 232 22.20 -3.87 6.06
C LYS A 232 21.23 -2.70 6.09
N ILE A 233 21.76 -1.48 6.05
CA ILE A 233 20.97 -0.26 5.86
C ILE A 233 21.35 0.30 4.49
N THR A 234 20.38 0.33 3.59
CA THR A 234 20.55 0.82 2.21
C THR A 234 19.64 2.00 1.98
N GLN A 235 20.11 2.99 1.23
CA GLN A 235 19.21 3.99 0.69
C GLN A 235 18.40 3.36 -0.44
N VAL A 236 17.07 3.40 -0.32
CA VAL A 236 16.16 3.04 -1.39
C VAL A 236 15.58 4.35 -1.87
N ALA A 237 15.70 4.63 -3.16
CA ALA A 237 15.02 5.76 -3.75
C ALA A 237 13.54 5.64 -3.37
N THR A 238 13.05 6.53 -2.52
CA THR A 238 11.61 6.73 -2.36
C THR A 238 11.23 7.46 -3.60
N ASP A 239 10.95 6.71 -4.65
CA ASP A 239 10.76 7.19 -6.01
C ASP A 239 10.26 8.64 -6.04
N PRO A 240 11.18 9.63 -6.06
CA PRO A 240 10.80 11.03 -6.00
C PRO A 240 10.58 11.53 -7.43
N SER A 241 10.59 10.63 -8.42
CA SER A 241 10.35 10.97 -9.82
C SER A 241 8.95 11.54 -10.05
N ALA A 242 8.07 11.45 -9.06
CA ALA A 242 6.80 12.13 -9.08
C ALA A 242 7.02 13.60 -8.70
N THR A 243 6.91 14.50 -9.68
CA THR A 243 6.64 15.91 -9.42
C THR A 243 5.46 16.03 -8.44
N ILE A 244 5.69 16.69 -7.30
CA ILE A 244 4.72 16.82 -6.21
C ILE A 244 4.14 18.23 -6.22
N LEU A 245 2.83 18.32 -6.14
CA LEU A 245 2.12 19.58 -5.91
C LEU A 245 1.71 19.66 -4.44
N ASN A 246 2.25 20.65 -3.74
CA ASN A 246 1.85 20.97 -2.36
C ASN A 246 0.99 22.22 -2.33
N PHE A 247 -0.03 22.21 -1.49
CA PHE A 247 -0.88 23.39 -1.28
C PHE A 247 -1.65 23.27 0.02
N THR A 248 -2.06 24.40 0.57
CA THR A 248 -2.90 24.47 1.75
C THR A 248 -4.29 24.96 1.39
N VAL A 249 -5.30 24.18 1.75
CA VAL A 249 -6.71 24.55 1.59
C VAL A 249 -7.27 25.01 2.92
N THR A 250 -7.82 26.22 2.93
CA THR A 250 -8.64 26.72 4.03
C THR A 250 -10.10 26.67 3.61
N VAL A 251 -10.90 25.87 4.32
CA VAL A 251 -12.35 25.75 4.11
C VAL A 251 -13.06 26.63 5.13
N THR A 252 -13.99 27.46 4.65
CA THR A 252 -14.88 28.29 5.48
C THR A 252 -16.31 27.83 5.26
N LEU A 253 -16.95 27.39 6.34
CA LEU A 253 -18.31 26.88 6.35
C LEU A 253 -19.24 27.97 6.86
N ASN A 254 -20.12 28.47 6.00
CA ASN A 254 -21.09 29.50 6.35
C ASN A 254 -22.39 28.84 6.87
N GLY A 255 -22.50 28.63 8.18
CA GLY A 255 -23.69 28.05 8.82
C GLY A 255 -23.54 27.85 10.34
N GLY A 256 -24.59 28.13 11.11
CA GLY A 256 -24.56 28.23 12.59
C GLY A 256 -24.57 26.93 13.40
N THR A 257 -24.44 25.76 12.78
CA THR A 257 -24.36 24.47 13.48
C THR A 257 -23.21 23.65 12.90
N ALA A 258 -22.28 23.22 13.76
CA ALA A 258 -21.02 22.50 13.49
C ALA A 258 -21.00 21.74 12.15
N PRO A 259 -20.65 22.41 11.04
CA PRO A 259 -20.66 21.79 9.73
C PRO A 259 -19.41 20.93 9.63
N THR A 260 -19.58 19.67 9.27
CA THR A 260 -18.46 18.79 8.97
C THR A 260 -18.18 18.84 7.48
N TRP A 261 -16.91 18.72 7.12
CA TRP A 261 -16.48 18.65 5.73
C TRP A 261 -15.62 17.42 5.49
N ALA A 262 -15.68 16.90 4.28
CA ALA A 262 -14.79 15.87 3.79
C ALA A 262 -14.32 16.21 2.37
N SER A 263 -13.02 16.09 2.13
CA SER A 263 -12.42 16.11 0.79
C SER A 263 -11.03 15.46 0.79
N HIS A 264 -10.55 15.15 -0.41
CA HIS A 264 -9.17 14.75 -0.68
C HIS A 264 -8.43 15.88 -1.38
N GLY A 265 -7.09 15.85 -1.37
CA GLY A 265 -6.28 16.86 -2.04
C GLY A 265 -6.65 17.00 -3.52
N TYR A 266 -6.79 15.88 -4.23
CA TYR A 266 -7.15 15.91 -5.65
C TYR A 266 -8.54 16.50 -5.94
N SER A 267 -9.48 16.49 -5.00
CA SER A 267 -10.87 16.95 -5.21
C SER A 267 -10.94 18.43 -5.62
N TYR A 268 -9.93 19.21 -5.21
CA TYR A 268 -9.83 20.64 -5.49
C TYR A 268 -9.33 20.97 -6.89
N LEU A 269 -8.82 19.99 -7.65
CA LEU A 269 -8.17 20.23 -8.95
C LEU A 269 -9.08 19.82 -10.11
N GLN A 270 -9.66 20.79 -10.81
CA GLN A 270 -10.62 20.56 -11.88
C GLN A 270 -9.96 20.13 -13.18
N SER A 271 -8.95 20.87 -13.62
CA SER A 271 -8.26 20.62 -14.88
C SER A 271 -6.77 20.88 -14.76
N LEU A 272 -6.00 20.15 -15.58
CA LEU A 272 -4.55 20.30 -15.73
C LEU A 272 -4.26 20.56 -17.19
N ASN A 273 -3.52 21.63 -17.48
CA ASN A 273 -3.08 21.97 -18.82
C ASN A 273 -1.58 22.32 -18.80
N LEU A 274 -0.80 21.66 -19.65
CA LEU A 274 0.63 21.90 -19.79
C LEU A 274 0.93 22.49 -21.16
N TYR A 275 1.72 23.55 -21.21
CA TYR A 275 2.09 24.26 -22.43
C TYR A 275 3.62 24.34 -22.61
N ALA A 276 4.09 24.14 -23.84
CA ALA A 276 5.45 24.48 -24.26
C ALA A 276 5.41 25.87 -24.89
N SER A 277 6.10 26.84 -24.29
CA SER A 277 6.04 28.21 -24.80
C SER A 277 7.08 28.46 -25.91
N ALA A 278 6.53 28.70 -27.10
CA ALA A 278 6.98 29.53 -28.22
C ALA A 278 5.77 29.90 -29.10
N GLY A 279 4.63 29.21 -28.93
CA GLY A 279 3.39 29.50 -29.66
C GLY A 279 2.11 28.98 -29.00
N SER A 280 2.03 28.93 -27.65
CA SER A 280 0.86 28.41 -26.91
C SER A 280 0.50 26.95 -27.25
N THR A 281 1.49 26.13 -27.64
CA THR A 281 1.26 24.71 -27.96
C THR A 281 0.92 23.95 -26.70
N GLN A 282 -0.32 23.48 -26.61
CA GLN A 282 -0.77 22.62 -25.52
C GLN A 282 -0.15 21.22 -25.68
N ILE A 283 0.65 20.83 -24.70
CA ILE A 283 1.30 19.52 -24.63
C ILE A 283 0.32 18.49 -24.09
N GLU A 284 -0.39 18.84 -23.02
CA GLU A 284 -1.28 17.96 -22.28
C GLU A 284 -2.52 18.72 -21.80
N SER A 285 -3.67 18.06 -21.79
CA SER A 285 -4.93 18.61 -21.28
C SER A 285 -5.80 17.52 -20.67
N VAL A 286 -6.16 17.70 -19.40
CA VAL A 286 -7.04 16.80 -18.65
C VAL A 286 -8.17 17.63 -18.02
N ALA A 287 -9.38 17.53 -18.57
CA ALA A 287 -10.51 18.42 -18.20
C ALA A 287 -11.28 17.99 -16.94
N GLN A 288 -11.00 16.81 -16.37
CA GLN A 288 -11.58 16.30 -15.11
C GLN A 288 -10.50 15.60 -14.28
N TYR A 289 -9.47 16.38 -13.96
CA TYR A 289 -8.27 15.86 -13.33
C TYR A 289 -8.57 15.22 -11.97
N ASN A 290 -9.44 15.82 -11.16
CA ASN A 290 -9.90 15.26 -9.90
C ASN A 290 -10.53 13.86 -10.03
N ALA A 291 -11.39 13.62 -11.02
CA ALA A 291 -12.05 12.34 -11.24
C ALA A 291 -11.08 11.28 -11.80
N LEU A 292 -10.15 11.69 -12.67
CA LEU A 292 -9.07 10.82 -13.12
C LEU A 292 -8.15 10.43 -11.96
N HIS A 293 -7.72 11.40 -11.15
CA HIS A 293 -6.83 11.17 -10.01
C HIS A 293 -7.50 10.26 -8.98
N ALA A 294 -8.78 10.49 -8.66
CA ALA A 294 -9.56 9.58 -7.83
C ALA A 294 -9.55 8.14 -8.39
N ALA A 295 -9.77 8.00 -9.70
CA ALA A 295 -9.78 6.70 -10.36
C ALA A 295 -8.42 6.00 -10.28
N LEU A 296 -7.34 6.68 -10.65
CA LEU A 296 -5.99 6.12 -10.63
C LEU A 296 -5.50 5.86 -9.21
N ARG A 297 -5.80 6.74 -8.26
CA ARG A 297 -5.51 6.54 -6.84
C ARG A 297 -6.15 5.24 -6.36
N ASP A 298 -7.44 5.07 -6.64
CA ASP A 298 -8.17 3.86 -6.25
C ASP A 298 -7.67 2.57 -6.91
N CYS A 299 -6.99 2.65 -8.06
CA CYS A 299 -6.54 1.45 -8.78
C CYS A 299 -5.04 1.18 -8.64
N CYS A 300 -4.22 2.21 -8.41
CA CYS A 300 -2.77 2.15 -8.56
C CYS A 300 -2.00 2.53 -7.28
N THR A 301 -2.67 2.98 -6.20
CA THR A 301 -1.99 3.34 -4.95
C THR A 301 -2.18 2.30 -3.86
N SER A 302 -1.24 2.26 -2.91
CA SER A 302 -1.32 1.38 -1.74
C SER A 302 -2.41 1.85 -0.77
N GLN A 303 -2.94 0.92 0.04
CA GLN A 303 -3.96 1.24 1.05
C GLN A 303 -3.51 2.34 2.01
N ASP A 304 -2.22 2.41 2.32
CA ASP A 304 -1.68 3.37 3.28
C ASP A 304 -1.65 4.79 2.74
N MET A 305 -1.36 4.99 1.45
CA MET A 305 -1.46 6.32 0.82
C MET A 305 -2.90 6.82 0.74
N VAL A 306 -3.88 5.92 0.62
CA VAL A 306 -5.28 6.34 0.63
C VAL A 306 -5.73 6.85 1.99
N ARG A 307 -5.25 6.20 3.07
CA ARG A 307 -5.55 6.55 4.46
C ARG A 307 -5.04 7.93 4.86
N THR A 308 -3.99 8.43 4.22
CA THR A 308 -3.43 9.77 4.52
C THR A 308 -4.17 10.91 3.83
N ARG A 309 -5.21 10.66 3.00
CA ARG A 309 -5.96 11.70 2.25
C ARG A 309 -5.07 12.67 1.46
N ASP A 310 -3.91 12.20 1.04
CA ASP A 310 -2.88 13.00 0.37
C ASP A 310 -2.33 14.15 1.22
N THR A 311 -2.39 14.04 2.55
CA THR A 311 -1.75 14.98 3.47
C THR A 311 -0.56 14.36 4.19
N LEU A 312 0.52 15.13 4.29
CA LEU A 312 1.75 14.75 5.01
C LEU A 312 1.57 14.78 6.54
N THR A 313 0.51 15.41 7.06
CA THR A 313 0.34 15.64 8.51
C THR A 313 -0.58 14.63 9.19
N LEU A 314 -1.40 13.88 8.42
CA LEU A 314 -2.21 12.81 8.97
C LEU A 314 -1.50 11.47 8.75
N GLY A 315 -1.04 10.86 9.84
CA GLY A 315 -0.53 9.48 9.79
C GLY A 315 -1.59 8.50 9.25
N SER A 316 -1.15 7.39 8.68
CA SER A 316 -2.03 6.30 8.26
C SER A 316 -2.71 5.69 9.49
N ASP A 317 -4.04 5.73 9.52
CA ASP A 317 -4.83 5.06 10.54
C ASP A 317 -5.39 3.77 9.95
N GLY A 318 -5.07 2.64 10.58
CA GLY A 318 -5.40 1.29 10.12
C GLY A 318 -6.90 1.01 9.96
N THR A 319 -7.77 1.91 10.44
CA THR A 319 -9.24 1.78 10.31
C THR A 319 -9.84 2.58 9.15
N ARG A 320 -9.06 3.42 8.45
CA ARG A 320 -9.57 4.48 7.55
C ARG A 320 -9.60 4.12 6.06
N LEU A 321 -10.09 2.95 5.69
CA LEU A 321 -10.37 2.69 4.27
C LEU A 321 -11.61 3.47 3.84
N ARG A 322 -11.43 4.53 3.04
CA ARG A 322 -12.52 5.28 2.37
C ARG A 322 -13.62 5.79 3.32
N SER A 323 -13.30 6.06 4.60
CA SER A 323 -14.24 6.72 5.49
C SER A 323 -13.93 8.21 5.50
N PRO A 324 -14.82 9.07 5.00
CA PRO A 324 -14.70 10.50 5.24
C PRO A 324 -14.79 10.72 6.75
N VAL A 325 -13.65 10.90 7.42
CA VAL A 325 -13.67 11.35 8.81
C VAL A 325 -14.27 12.75 8.77
N PRO A 326 -15.46 12.96 9.38
CA PRO A 326 -16.04 14.27 9.46
C PRO A 326 -15.06 15.10 10.28
N ASN A 327 -14.43 16.05 9.62
CA ASN A 327 -13.61 17.03 10.29
C ASN A 327 -14.60 17.90 11.10
N VAL A 328 -14.85 17.54 12.37
CA VAL A 328 -15.62 18.36 13.32
C VAL A 328 -14.69 19.49 13.76
N TYR A 329 -14.67 20.58 13.01
CA TYR A 329 -13.86 21.74 13.33
C TYR A 329 -14.71 23.02 13.32
N SER A 330 -14.10 24.08 13.85
CA SER A 330 -14.60 25.45 13.80
C SER A 330 -15.05 25.86 12.40
N THR A 331 -15.79 26.98 12.34
CA THR A 331 -16.29 27.62 11.10
C THR A 331 -15.24 27.82 10.00
N THR A 332 -13.95 27.84 10.35
CA THR A 332 -12.82 27.83 9.41
C THR A 332 -11.79 26.78 9.81
N THR A 333 -11.32 25.98 8.85
CA THR A 333 -10.32 24.90 9.04
C THR A 333 -9.32 24.90 7.89
N SER A 334 -8.06 24.59 8.17
CA SER A 334 -7.01 24.51 7.16
C SER A 334 -6.37 23.13 7.12
N CYS A 335 -6.07 22.62 5.93
CA CYS A 335 -5.38 21.35 5.69
C CYS A 335 -4.34 21.51 4.57
N THR A 336 -3.16 20.92 4.75
CA THR A 336 -2.08 20.94 3.74
C THR A 336 -2.03 19.60 3.03
N TYR A 337 -2.03 19.61 1.70
CA TYR A 337 -1.98 18.45 0.85
C TYR A 337 -0.66 18.41 0.06
N ALA A 338 -0.23 17.20 -0.26
CA ALA A 338 0.89 16.88 -1.13
C ALA A 338 0.46 15.75 -2.06
N ILE A 339 0.22 16.06 -3.33
CA ILE A 339 -0.25 15.08 -4.32
C ILE A 339 0.81 14.87 -5.42
N PRO A 340 0.99 13.62 -5.90
CA PRO A 340 1.76 13.40 -7.11
C PRO A 340 0.99 13.92 -8.33
N LEU A 341 1.69 14.59 -9.23
CA LEU A 341 1.12 15.14 -10.47
C LEU A 341 1.06 14.06 -11.56
N ILE A 342 -0.14 13.69 -11.99
CA ILE A 342 -0.41 12.81 -13.13
C ILE A 342 -0.25 13.64 -14.41
N SER A 343 0.99 13.76 -14.87
CA SER A 343 1.36 14.53 -16.05
C SER A 343 2.64 14.00 -16.66
N VAL A 344 2.91 14.35 -17.92
CA VAL A 344 4.18 14.06 -18.63
C VAL A 344 5.42 14.69 -17.98
N ILE A 345 5.23 15.66 -17.07
CA ILE A 345 6.29 16.21 -16.21
C ILE A 345 6.24 15.66 -14.78
N GLY A 346 5.37 14.70 -14.51
CA GLY A 346 5.21 14.03 -13.22
C GLY A 346 5.17 12.51 -13.41
N THR A 347 4.17 11.83 -12.84
CA THR A 347 4.16 10.36 -12.79
C THR A 347 4.13 9.66 -14.16
N LEU A 348 3.75 10.36 -15.24
CA LEU A 348 3.74 9.78 -16.59
C LEU A 348 5.12 9.81 -17.27
N SER A 349 6.10 10.56 -16.73
CA SER A 349 7.45 10.62 -17.28
C SER A 349 8.28 9.36 -17.00
N ASN A 350 7.75 8.43 -16.19
CA ASN A 350 8.25 7.07 -15.95
C ASN A 350 9.79 7.01 -15.88
N THR A 351 10.37 7.60 -14.80
CA THR A 351 11.78 7.62 -14.27
C THR A 351 12.98 7.54 -15.24
N GLU A 352 12.85 6.86 -16.36
CA GLU A 352 13.81 6.66 -17.45
C GLU A 352 13.70 7.75 -18.54
N ARG A 353 12.64 8.59 -18.57
CA ARG A 353 12.37 9.53 -19.69
C ARG A 353 12.23 10.97 -19.22
N TYR A 354 13.24 11.78 -19.51
CA TYR A 354 13.29 13.19 -19.10
C TYR A 354 13.05 14.14 -20.28
N LEU A 355 12.24 15.17 -20.03
CA LEU A 355 11.99 16.26 -20.97
C LEU A 355 13.23 17.17 -21.09
N PRO A 356 13.85 17.33 -22.29
CA PRO A 356 15.06 18.13 -22.44
C PRO A 356 14.75 19.63 -22.41
N LEU A 357 14.69 20.19 -21.20
CA LEU A 357 14.31 21.60 -20.97
C LEU A 357 15.24 22.61 -21.67
N HIS A 358 16.53 22.30 -21.84
CA HIS A 358 17.49 23.15 -22.56
C HIS A 358 17.15 23.35 -24.05
N ALA A 359 16.43 22.38 -24.64
CA ALA A 359 16.09 22.38 -26.05
C ALA A 359 14.84 23.23 -26.33
N LEU A 360 14.09 23.61 -25.30
CA LEU A 360 12.92 24.46 -25.42
C LEU A 360 13.31 25.91 -25.75
N SER A 361 12.46 26.57 -26.55
CA SER A 361 12.53 28.01 -26.85
C SER A 361 12.20 28.88 -25.65
N SER A 362 11.41 28.37 -24.70
CA SER A 362 10.97 29.14 -23.55
C SER A 362 10.45 28.21 -22.43
N PRO A 363 10.16 28.78 -21.23
CA PRO A 363 9.67 28.01 -20.09
C PRO A 363 8.40 27.20 -20.37
N LEU A 364 8.24 26.10 -19.64
CA LEU A 364 6.96 25.42 -19.54
C LEU A 364 5.99 26.25 -18.70
N ARG A 365 4.70 26.14 -19.02
CA ARG A 365 3.62 26.70 -18.23
C ARG A 365 2.64 25.61 -17.85
N LEU A 366 2.46 25.41 -16.55
CA LEU A 366 1.47 24.51 -15.97
C LEU A 366 0.30 25.36 -15.45
N ASP A 367 -0.88 25.16 -16.04
CA ASP A 367 -2.12 25.78 -15.60
C ASP A 367 -2.98 24.74 -14.89
N ILE A 368 -3.30 25.01 -13.63
CA ILE A 368 -4.19 24.19 -12.80
C ILE A 368 -5.44 24.99 -12.50
N GLU A 369 -6.58 24.48 -12.93
CA GLU A 369 -7.88 25.07 -12.63
C GLU A 369 -8.44 24.46 -11.35
N LEU A 370 -8.96 25.30 -10.46
CA LEU A 370 -9.57 24.87 -9.20
C LEU A 370 -11.05 24.52 -9.41
N ALA A 371 -11.49 23.43 -8.78
CA ALA A 371 -12.89 22.99 -8.84
C ALA A 371 -13.80 23.93 -8.04
N ASN A 372 -15.06 24.10 -8.43
CA ASN A 372 -15.97 24.86 -7.58
C ASN A 372 -16.18 24.14 -6.22
N ALA A 373 -16.60 24.88 -5.19
CA ALA A 373 -16.73 24.31 -3.84
C ALA A 373 -17.73 23.14 -3.78
N ALA A 374 -18.81 23.20 -4.56
CA ALA A 374 -19.81 22.13 -4.67
C ALA A 374 -19.23 20.83 -5.25
N THR A 375 -18.15 20.92 -6.04
CA THR A 375 -17.44 19.77 -6.61
C THR A 375 -16.39 19.25 -5.64
N ALA A 376 -15.63 20.18 -5.05
CA ALA A 376 -14.44 19.86 -4.26
C ALA A 376 -14.74 19.39 -2.84
N ILE A 377 -15.88 19.77 -2.26
CA ILE A 377 -16.20 19.57 -0.85
C ILE A 377 -17.52 18.81 -0.70
N ALA A 378 -17.50 17.73 0.06
CA ALA A 378 -18.72 17.15 0.62
C ALA A 378 -19.04 17.79 1.98
N SER A 379 -20.29 18.20 2.16
CA SER A 379 -20.80 18.84 3.39
C SER A 379 -22.11 18.20 3.84
N GLY A 380 -22.31 18.05 5.15
CA GLY A 380 -23.54 17.49 5.72
C GLY A 380 -24.50 18.51 6.28
N GLY A 381 -25.79 18.22 6.15
CA GLY A 381 -26.90 19.00 6.72
C GLY A 381 -28.23 18.73 6.01
N THR A 382 -29.35 18.87 6.72
CA THR A 382 -30.72 18.70 6.17
C THR A 382 -31.25 19.96 5.48
N THR A 383 -30.57 21.09 5.66
CA THR A 383 -30.79 22.35 4.96
C THR A 383 -29.57 22.60 4.09
N ALA A 384 -29.80 23.04 2.84
CA ALA A 384 -28.73 23.27 1.89
C ALA A 384 -27.58 24.02 2.57
N ALA A 385 -26.43 23.37 2.70
CA ALA A 385 -25.17 24.02 3.04
C ALA A 385 -24.73 24.84 1.81
N THR A 386 -25.59 25.74 1.37
CA THR A 386 -25.20 26.88 0.55
C THR A 386 -24.16 27.62 1.36
N SER A 387 -22.91 27.47 0.91
CA SER A 387 -21.75 28.33 1.20
C SER A 387 -20.64 27.69 2.03
N ALA A 388 -20.31 26.39 1.83
CA ALA A 388 -18.91 26.01 1.98
C ALA A 388 -18.11 26.72 0.89
N THR A 389 -17.12 27.51 1.28
CA THR A 389 -16.15 28.14 0.38
C THR A 389 -14.77 27.67 0.76
N TYR A 390 -13.82 27.75 -0.17
CA TYR A 390 -12.44 27.45 0.16
C TYR A 390 -11.50 28.42 -0.54
N ALA A 391 -10.33 28.59 0.08
CA ALA A 391 -9.20 29.30 -0.49
C ALA A 391 -8.00 28.35 -0.53
N VAL A 392 -7.19 28.47 -1.57
CA VAL A 392 -5.93 27.75 -1.72
C VAL A 392 -4.78 28.73 -1.51
N THR A 393 -3.82 28.37 -0.67
CA THR A 393 -2.64 29.17 -0.35
C THR A 393 -1.40 28.28 -0.32
N GLY A 394 -0.20 28.90 -0.39
CA GLY A 394 1.06 28.17 -0.28
C GLY A 394 1.25 27.09 -1.34
N VAL A 395 0.84 27.37 -2.59
CA VAL A 395 1.00 26.43 -3.70
C VAL A 395 2.48 26.35 -4.09
N THR A 396 3.08 25.17 -3.96
CA THR A 396 4.44 24.88 -4.43
C THR A 396 4.43 23.65 -5.32
N LEU A 397 5.25 23.69 -6.37
CA LEU A 397 5.48 22.56 -7.26
C LEU A 397 6.93 22.12 -7.07
N ASP A 398 7.13 20.94 -6.49
CA ASP A 398 8.43 20.35 -6.28
C ASP A 398 8.73 19.41 -7.45
N CYS A 399 9.72 19.78 -8.27
CA CYS A 399 10.17 19.02 -9.43
C CYS A 399 11.63 18.62 -9.26
N GLU A 400 12.00 17.44 -9.75
CA GLU A 400 13.39 17.04 -9.89
C GLU A 400 13.97 17.52 -11.24
N TYR A 401 15.18 18.07 -11.22
CA TYR A 401 15.90 18.49 -12.42
C TYR A 401 17.24 17.77 -12.50
N ILE A 402 17.53 17.17 -13.66
CA ILE A 402 18.82 16.52 -13.92
C ILE A 402 19.72 17.48 -14.71
N THR A 403 20.90 17.75 -14.15
CA THR A 403 21.95 18.49 -14.83
C THR A 403 22.97 17.51 -15.39
N LEU A 404 23.22 17.58 -16.70
CA LEU A 404 24.24 16.78 -17.37
C LEU A 404 25.57 17.54 -17.39
N ALA A 405 26.69 16.82 -17.31
CA ALA A 405 28.02 17.39 -17.54
C ALA A 405 28.18 17.85 -19.01
N ASP A 406 28.95 18.90 -19.26
CA ASP A 406 29.09 19.54 -20.58
C ASP A 406 29.51 18.57 -21.70
N ASP A 407 30.40 17.62 -21.40
CA ASP A 407 30.84 16.60 -22.37
C ASP A 407 29.72 15.61 -22.72
N ALA A 408 28.94 15.17 -21.72
CA ALA A 408 27.80 14.29 -21.93
C ALA A 408 26.70 15.01 -22.72
N HIS A 409 26.44 16.28 -22.36
CA HIS A 409 25.48 17.13 -23.06
C HIS A 409 25.86 17.32 -24.54
N ARG A 410 27.11 17.70 -24.83
CA ARG A 410 27.60 17.83 -26.22
C ARG A 410 27.52 16.52 -26.99
N SER A 411 27.84 15.40 -26.36
CA SER A 411 27.78 14.08 -26.98
C SER A 411 26.34 13.71 -27.37
N ILE A 412 25.37 13.95 -26.48
CA ILE A 412 23.96 13.70 -26.75
C ILE A 412 23.47 14.60 -27.89
N CYS A 413 23.73 15.91 -27.82
CA CYS A 413 23.33 16.85 -28.88
C CYS A 413 23.93 16.50 -30.25
N ALA A 414 25.18 16.01 -30.29
CA ALA A 414 25.82 15.55 -31.52
C ALA A 414 25.16 14.28 -32.07
N LEU A 415 24.87 13.30 -31.20
CA LEU A 415 24.23 12.04 -31.57
C LEU A 415 22.80 12.25 -32.09
N THR A 416 22.06 13.18 -31.50
CA THR A 416 20.68 13.46 -31.87
C THR A 416 20.54 14.51 -32.96
N ASN A 417 21.64 15.07 -33.45
CA ASN A 417 21.62 16.28 -34.29
C ASN A 417 20.77 17.42 -33.68
N ASN A 418 20.81 17.52 -32.34
CA ASN A 418 20.02 18.43 -31.52
C ASN A 418 18.49 18.25 -31.70
N GLN A 419 18.03 17.06 -32.08
CA GLN A 419 16.62 16.70 -32.24
C GLN A 419 16.23 15.59 -31.26
N PHE A 420 15.38 15.90 -30.31
CA PHE A 420 15.03 15.01 -29.21
C PHE A 420 13.64 14.43 -29.45
N ALA A 421 13.55 13.11 -29.44
CA ALA A 421 12.28 12.39 -29.50
C ALA A 421 12.16 11.48 -28.28
N TRP A 422 11.00 11.49 -27.64
CA TRP A 422 10.66 10.52 -26.59
C TRP A 422 9.18 10.20 -26.65
N SER A 423 8.78 9.11 -26.01
CA SER A 423 7.38 8.76 -25.83
C SER A 423 7.00 8.76 -24.35
N SER A 424 5.74 9.07 -24.04
CA SER A 424 5.15 8.97 -22.71
C SER A 424 3.65 8.70 -22.85
N SER A 425 2.99 8.25 -21.79
CA SER A 425 1.54 8.11 -21.77
C SER A 425 0.89 9.48 -21.54
N GLN A 426 -0.29 9.70 -22.13
CA GLN A 426 -1.16 10.84 -21.85
C GLN A 426 -2.58 10.37 -21.59
N TRP A 427 -3.26 11.09 -20.70
CA TRP A 427 -4.68 10.90 -20.46
C TRP A 427 -5.49 11.96 -21.20
N LYS A 428 -6.52 11.52 -21.92
CA LYS A 428 -7.54 12.40 -22.50
C LYS A 428 -8.88 12.13 -21.84
N THR A 429 -9.69 13.17 -21.67
CA THR A 429 -10.97 13.09 -20.98
C THR A 429 -12.11 13.49 -21.90
N PHE A 430 -13.20 12.72 -21.87
CA PHE A 430 -14.44 13.02 -22.56
C PHE A 430 -15.60 12.87 -21.59
N ARG A 431 -16.58 13.78 -21.66
CA ARG A 431 -17.76 13.74 -20.80
C ARG A 431 -19.01 13.64 -21.63
N THR A 432 -19.92 12.79 -21.21
CA THR A 432 -21.30 12.71 -21.69
C THR A 432 -22.26 12.70 -20.52
N VAL A 433 -23.44 13.33 -20.66
CA VAL A 433 -24.50 13.25 -19.66
C VAL A 433 -25.43 12.09 -20.02
N HIS A 434 -25.74 11.25 -19.04
CA HIS A 434 -26.76 10.22 -19.15
C HIS A 434 -28.01 10.66 -18.39
N ALA A 435 -29.15 10.70 -19.08
CA ALA A 435 -30.41 11.14 -18.49
C ALA A 435 -31.00 10.08 -17.55
N ALA A 436 -31.66 10.52 -16.48
CA ALA A 436 -32.34 9.63 -15.55
C ALA A 436 -33.43 8.80 -16.27
N GLY A 437 -33.55 7.53 -15.90
CA GLY A 437 -34.55 6.61 -16.43
C GLY A 437 -34.26 6.01 -17.81
N GLN A 438 -33.17 6.41 -18.47
CA GLN A 438 -32.80 5.86 -19.78
C GLN A 438 -32.14 4.47 -19.62
N MET A 439 -32.84 3.39 -19.98
CA MET A 439 -32.40 2.00 -19.71
C MET A 439 -31.16 1.51 -20.48
N SER A 440 -30.72 2.23 -21.51
CA SER A 440 -29.48 1.93 -22.25
C SER A 440 -28.92 3.19 -22.89
N ASN A 441 -27.61 3.23 -23.13
CA ASN A 441 -26.96 4.35 -23.81
C ASN A 441 -25.78 3.87 -24.66
N ALA A 442 -25.55 4.56 -25.78
CA ALA A 442 -24.36 4.36 -26.61
C ALA A 442 -23.50 5.62 -26.50
N ILE A 443 -22.42 5.54 -25.74
CA ILE A 443 -21.53 6.67 -25.45
C ILE A 443 -20.46 6.71 -26.54
N MET A 444 -20.48 7.77 -27.33
CA MET A 444 -19.44 8.04 -28.32
C MET A 444 -18.23 8.66 -27.62
N ILE A 445 -17.06 8.03 -27.78
CA ILE A 445 -15.80 8.51 -27.21
C ILE A 445 -14.95 9.04 -28.37
N PRO A 446 -14.86 10.37 -28.56
CA PRO A 446 -14.22 10.98 -29.72
C PRO A 446 -12.68 11.01 -29.59
N SER A 447 -12.08 9.94 -29.08
CA SER A 447 -10.63 9.81 -28.98
C SER A 447 -10.10 9.25 -30.29
N ARG A 448 -9.37 10.07 -31.06
CA ARG A 448 -8.66 9.66 -32.27
C ARG A 448 -7.17 9.64 -31.95
N VAL A 449 -6.64 8.46 -31.67
CA VAL A 449 -5.23 8.25 -31.33
C VAL A 449 -4.68 7.09 -32.12
N THR A 450 -3.37 7.13 -32.34
CA THR A 450 -2.67 6.06 -33.06
C THR A 450 -2.50 4.81 -32.20
N SER A 451 -2.35 4.99 -30.88
CA SER A 451 -2.18 3.93 -29.89
C SER A 451 -2.93 4.27 -28.60
N MET A 452 -4.06 3.60 -28.36
CA MET A 452 -4.81 3.67 -27.10
C MET A 452 -4.52 2.44 -26.25
N LYS A 453 -4.02 2.64 -25.03
CA LYS A 453 -3.65 1.55 -24.11
C LYS A 453 -4.80 1.10 -23.25
N SER A 454 -5.55 2.06 -22.74
CA SER A 454 -6.63 1.78 -21.81
C SER A 454 -7.78 2.77 -21.93
N LEU A 455 -8.96 2.28 -21.58
CA LEU A 455 -10.16 3.09 -21.43
C LEU A 455 -10.73 2.87 -20.04
N LEU A 456 -10.94 3.97 -19.32
CA LEU A 456 -11.66 4.01 -18.06
C LEU A 456 -12.97 4.77 -18.24
N ILE A 457 -14.07 4.26 -17.69
CA ILE A 457 -15.36 4.95 -17.69
C ILE A 457 -15.90 5.01 -16.26
N ALA A 458 -16.10 6.22 -15.78
CA ALA A 458 -16.67 6.52 -14.48
C ALA A 458 -18.06 7.12 -14.65
N GLN A 459 -19.05 6.55 -13.96
CA GLN A 459 -20.36 7.17 -13.79
C GLN A 459 -20.38 7.92 -12.46
N ARG A 460 -20.76 9.20 -12.47
CA ARG A 460 -20.77 10.07 -11.29
C ARG A 460 -22.07 10.85 -11.23
N GLU A 461 -22.50 11.23 -10.04
CA GLU A 461 -23.70 12.06 -9.89
C GLU A 461 -23.56 13.37 -10.67
N ALA A 462 -24.66 13.79 -11.31
CA ALA A 462 -24.69 15.04 -12.07
C ALA A 462 -24.69 16.29 -11.18
N ALA A 463 -25.11 16.15 -9.92
CA ALA A 463 -25.18 17.21 -8.93
C ALA A 463 -24.73 16.69 -7.55
N SER A 464 -24.24 17.58 -6.69
CA SER A 464 -23.81 17.23 -5.33
C SER A 464 -25.00 16.84 -4.44
N GLY A 465 -24.98 15.63 -3.88
CA GLY A 465 -25.80 15.29 -2.71
C GLY A 465 -25.15 15.80 -1.41
N PHE A 466 -25.95 16.25 -0.44
CA PHE A 466 -25.50 16.64 0.91
C PHE A 466 -25.15 15.42 1.76
N ASP A 467 -24.13 14.69 1.34
CA ASP A 467 -23.82 13.37 1.88
C ASP A 467 -22.39 13.33 2.41
N LEU A 468 -22.27 13.34 3.74
CA LEU A 468 -20.98 13.20 4.44
C LEU A 468 -20.40 11.80 4.34
N SER A 469 -21.15 10.81 3.84
CA SER A 469 -20.56 9.52 3.48
C SER A 469 -19.70 9.63 2.22
N LYS A 470 -19.68 10.80 1.58
CA LYS A 470 -18.85 11.12 0.42
C LYS A 470 -17.74 12.11 0.74
N SER A 471 -16.66 12.09 -0.06
CA SER A 471 -15.60 13.10 -0.01
C SER A 471 -15.72 14.18 -1.10
N SER A 472 -16.50 13.96 -2.16
CA SER A 472 -16.70 14.92 -3.26
C SER A 472 -17.70 14.37 -4.30
N ILE A 473 -18.10 15.17 -5.28
CA ILE A 473 -18.89 14.68 -6.43
C ILE A 473 -18.05 13.83 -7.41
N THR A 474 -16.73 13.73 -7.19
CA THR A 474 -15.85 12.89 -8.02
C THR A 474 -16.02 11.41 -7.72
N GLN A 475 -16.85 11.06 -6.73
CA GLN A 475 -17.23 9.70 -6.45
C GLN A 475 -17.99 9.05 -7.58
N ARG A 476 -17.72 7.76 -7.73
CA ARG A 476 -18.17 6.95 -8.84
C ARG A 476 -19.23 6.01 -8.32
N LEU A 477 -20.18 5.63 -9.16
CA LEU A 477 -21.29 4.78 -8.74
C LEU A 477 -21.64 3.80 -9.85
N ARG A 478 -22.12 2.62 -9.47
CA ARG A 478 -22.48 1.57 -10.44
C ARG A 478 -23.73 1.90 -11.26
N ASN A 479 -24.65 2.68 -10.69
CA ASN A 479 -25.85 3.23 -11.33
C ASN A 479 -26.80 2.16 -11.91
N ASN A 480 -27.01 1.03 -11.24
CA ASN A 480 -27.79 -0.08 -11.78
C ASN A 480 -27.26 -0.68 -13.09
N LEU A 481 -25.96 -0.49 -13.39
CA LEU A 481 -25.36 -1.06 -14.60
C LEU A 481 -25.54 -2.58 -14.59
N LYS A 482 -26.16 -3.08 -15.67
CA LYS A 482 -26.35 -4.52 -15.92
C LYS A 482 -25.15 -5.08 -16.65
N GLN A 483 -24.76 -4.41 -17.73
CA GLN A 483 -23.68 -4.86 -18.60
C GLN A 483 -23.16 -3.70 -19.44
N TYR A 484 -21.94 -3.86 -19.94
CA TYR A 484 -21.35 -2.96 -20.93
C TYR A 484 -20.58 -3.73 -22.00
N GLN A 485 -20.38 -3.10 -23.16
CA GLN A 485 -19.54 -3.62 -24.22
C GLN A 485 -18.94 -2.47 -25.01
N VAL A 486 -17.66 -2.57 -25.39
CA VAL A 486 -16.97 -1.52 -26.15
C VAL A 486 -16.61 -2.01 -27.54
N ARG A 487 -16.78 -1.15 -28.55
CA ARG A 487 -16.36 -1.39 -29.92
C ARG A 487 -15.62 -0.21 -30.53
N CYS A 488 -14.71 -0.53 -31.44
CA CYS A 488 -14.03 0.42 -32.31
C CYS A 488 -14.52 0.17 -33.75
N GLY A 489 -15.28 1.11 -34.32
CA GLY A 489 -15.96 0.91 -35.60
C GLY A 489 -16.97 -0.23 -35.53
N SER A 490 -16.79 -1.26 -36.37
CA SER A 490 -17.61 -2.48 -36.37
C SER A 490 -17.03 -3.63 -35.54
N SER A 491 -15.84 -3.47 -34.98
CA SER A 491 -15.14 -4.52 -34.22
C SER A 491 -15.38 -4.37 -32.73
N TRP A 492 -15.87 -5.44 -32.09
CA TRP A 492 -16.02 -5.50 -30.64
C TRP A 492 -14.67 -5.75 -29.98
N ILE A 493 -14.32 -4.93 -28.99
CA ILE A 493 -13.12 -5.10 -28.17
C ILE A 493 -13.37 -6.23 -27.17
N ASN A 494 -14.49 -6.18 -26.45
CA ASN A 494 -14.95 -7.29 -25.63
C ASN A 494 -15.80 -8.22 -26.50
N ALA A 495 -15.40 -9.48 -26.67
CA ALA A 495 -16.13 -10.45 -27.49
C ALA A 495 -17.57 -10.69 -27.01
N THR A 496 -17.80 -10.58 -25.70
CA THR A 496 -19.12 -10.68 -25.07
C THR A 496 -19.38 -9.48 -24.16
N PRO A 497 -20.66 -9.09 -23.95
CA PRO A 497 -20.99 -8.06 -22.96
C PRO A 497 -20.49 -8.45 -21.57
N VAL A 498 -19.80 -7.52 -20.91
CA VAL A 498 -19.28 -7.72 -19.56
C VAL A 498 -20.39 -7.46 -18.55
N SER A 499 -20.70 -8.45 -17.72
CA SER A 499 -21.73 -8.33 -16.68
C SER A 499 -21.23 -7.48 -15.51
N ALA A 500 -22.05 -6.50 -15.14
CA ALA A 500 -21.92 -5.69 -13.93
C ALA A 500 -23.01 -6.04 -12.90
N THR A 501 -23.77 -7.12 -13.09
CA THR A 501 -24.80 -7.57 -12.13
C THR A 501 -24.21 -8.36 -10.95
N GLY A 502 -24.99 -8.51 -9.87
CA GLY A 502 -24.56 -9.23 -8.67
C GLY A 502 -23.34 -8.58 -8.02
N THR A 503 -22.28 -9.36 -7.83
CA THR A 503 -20.98 -8.90 -7.31
C THR A 503 -20.16 -8.08 -8.31
N ALA A 504 -20.61 -7.99 -9.58
CA ALA A 504 -19.90 -7.32 -10.67
C ALA A 504 -18.43 -7.81 -10.85
N LEU A 505 -18.16 -9.07 -10.49
CA LEU A 505 -16.84 -9.69 -10.60
C LEU A 505 -16.25 -9.63 -12.02
N PRO A 506 -17.02 -9.89 -13.11
CA PRO A 506 -16.47 -9.75 -14.46
C PRO A 506 -16.01 -8.32 -14.76
N ALA A 507 -16.80 -7.32 -14.36
CA ALA A 507 -16.42 -5.92 -14.52
C ALA A 507 -15.18 -5.55 -13.69
N TYR A 508 -15.05 -6.11 -12.48
CA TYR A 508 -13.87 -5.93 -11.64
C TYR A 508 -12.60 -6.48 -12.30
N ILE A 509 -12.66 -7.70 -12.83
CA ILE A 509 -11.51 -8.34 -13.49
C ILE A 509 -11.07 -7.53 -14.71
N GLU A 510 -12.00 -7.04 -15.53
CA GLU A 510 -11.69 -6.17 -16.67
C GLU A 510 -11.03 -4.85 -16.23
N ALA A 511 -11.49 -4.26 -15.12
CA ALA A 511 -10.83 -3.08 -14.56
C ALA A 511 -9.40 -3.38 -14.07
N VAL A 512 -9.18 -4.51 -13.39
CA VAL A 512 -7.85 -4.93 -12.91
C VAL A 512 -6.86 -5.11 -14.07
N LYS A 513 -7.30 -5.69 -15.19
CA LYS A 513 -6.46 -5.89 -16.38
C LYS A 513 -5.84 -4.60 -16.92
N VAL A 514 -6.55 -3.47 -16.77
CA VAL A 514 -6.04 -2.16 -17.21
C VAL A 514 -4.81 -1.72 -16.39
N PHE A 515 -4.75 -2.05 -15.11
CA PHE A 515 -3.75 -1.50 -14.18
C PHE A 515 -2.69 -2.51 -13.75
N SER A 516 -2.91 -3.80 -13.98
CA SER A 516 -2.05 -4.87 -13.50
C SER A 516 -2.24 -6.13 -14.33
N ASN A 517 -1.21 -6.97 -14.35
CA ASN A 517 -1.41 -8.37 -14.74
C ASN A 517 -2.23 -9.05 -13.62
N PRO A 518 -3.44 -9.58 -13.89
CA PRO A 518 -4.24 -10.27 -12.88
C PRO A 518 -3.55 -11.50 -12.28
N ALA A 519 -2.43 -11.97 -12.86
CA ALA A 519 -1.59 -13.04 -12.32
C ALA A 519 -0.43 -12.54 -11.42
N SER A 520 -0.26 -11.23 -11.24
CA SER A 520 0.76 -10.67 -10.35
C SER A 520 0.27 -10.64 -8.90
N GLU A 521 1.02 -11.24 -7.99
CA GLU A 521 0.74 -11.20 -6.53
C GLU A 521 0.87 -9.78 -5.93
N SER A 522 1.43 -8.83 -6.70
CA SER A 522 1.54 -7.41 -6.34
C SER A 522 0.31 -6.57 -6.74
N GLY A 523 -0.86 -7.19 -6.86
CA GLY A 523 -2.07 -6.60 -7.42
C GLY A 523 -2.51 -5.27 -6.81
N CYS A 524 -3.19 -4.48 -7.65
CA CYS A 524 -3.78 -3.16 -7.41
C CYS A 524 -4.42 -2.96 -6.03
N GLY A 525 -3.99 -1.91 -5.34
CA GLY A 525 -3.92 -1.86 -3.89
C GLY A 525 -5.17 -1.55 -3.09
N LEU A 526 -6.40 -1.43 -3.62
CA LEU A 526 -7.54 -0.97 -2.80
C LEU A 526 -8.86 -1.74 -2.94
N PHE A 527 -9.07 -2.50 -4.01
CA PHE A 527 -10.36 -3.17 -4.19
C PHE A 527 -10.34 -4.56 -3.56
N ALA A 528 -10.95 -4.69 -2.39
CA ALA A 528 -11.57 -5.96 -2.03
C ALA A 528 -12.85 -6.13 -2.87
N SER A 529 -13.15 -7.36 -3.32
CA SER A 529 -14.39 -7.68 -4.03
C SER A 529 -15.63 -7.17 -3.27
N ASP A 530 -15.54 -7.12 -1.94
CA ASP A 530 -16.62 -6.71 -1.06
C ASP A 530 -16.91 -5.21 -1.23
N SER A 531 -15.90 -4.34 -1.26
CA SER A 531 -16.09 -2.90 -1.49
C SER A 531 -16.62 -2.59 -2.90
N TRP A 532 -16.23 -3.40 -3.88
CA TRP A 532 -16.74 -3.31 -5.27
C TRP A 532 -18.20 -3.77 -5.38
N ALA A 533 -18.57 -4.82 -4.64
CA ALA A 533 -19.91 -5.38 -4.62
C ALA A 533 -20.90 -4.58 -3.75
N LEU A 534 -20.40 -3.84 -2.76
CA LEU A 534 -21.18 -2.98 -1.85
C LEU A 534 -21.62 -1.65 -2.48
N ASP A 535 -21.13 -1.30 -3.68
CA ASP A 535 -21.59 -0.12 -4.43
C ASP A 535 -23.03 -0.38 -4.92
N THR A 536 -24.01 -0.04 -4.07
CA THR A 536 -25.40 -0.49 -4.24
C THR A 536 -26.15 0.22 -5.36
N ASN A 537 -27.24 -0.43 -5.78
CA ASN A 537 -28.21 -0.05 -6.81
C ASN A 537 -29.08 1.19 -6.50
N VAL A 538 -28.87 1.87 -5.37
CA VAL A 538 -29.73 2.94 -4.87
C VAL A 538 -28.86 4.17 -4.57
N ALA A 539 -29.40 5.37 -4.79
CA ALA A 539 -28.77 6.61 -4.33
C ALA A 539 -28.30 6.41 -2.87
N PRO A 540 -27.03 6.71 -2.57
CA PRO A 540 -26.43 6.40 -1.28
C PRO A 540 -27.31 6.96 -0.15
N THR A 541 -27.81 6.06 0.70
CA THR A 541 -28.34 6.42 2.00
C THR A 541 -27.15 6.54 2.95
N SER A 542 -27.31 7.31 4.04
CA SER A 542 -26.27 7.82 4.95
C SER A 542 -25.32 6.79 5.63
N SER A 543 -25.29 5.54 5.18
CA SER A 543 -24.42 4.45 5.62
C SER A 543 -23.56 3.83 4.50
N SER A 544 -23.59 4.34 3.27
CA SER A 544 -22.80 3.79 2.15
C SER A 544 -21.33 4.20 2.21
N VAL A 545 -20.43 3.26 1.92
CA VAL A 545 -19.01 3.50 1.68
C VAL A 545 -18.82 4.31 0.38
N GLU A 546 -17.75 5.10 0.26
CA GLU A 546 -17.45 5.85 -0.97
C GLU A 546 -17.53 4.94 -2.21
N GLY A 547 -18.35 5.36 -3.17
CA GLY A 547 -18.55 4.61 -4.41
C GLY A 547 -17.27 4.60 -5.26
N SER A 548 -16.97 3.43 -5.80
CA SER A 548 -15.65 3.12 -6.37
C SER A 548 -15.70 2.32 -7.66
N PHE A 549 -16.91 2.02 -8.13
CA PHE A 549 -17.12 1.31 -9.38
C PHE A 549 -16.55 2.09 -10.56
N ILE A 550 -15.73 1.41 -11.37
CA ILE A 550 -15.21 1.93 -12.64
C ILE A 550 -15.26 0.84 -13.69
N ILE A 551 -15.53 1.22 -14.94
CA ILE A 551 -15.37 0.31 -16.06
C ILE A 551 -13.94 0.50 -16.56
N GLY A 552 -13.16 -0.58 -16.64
CA GLY A 552 -11.87 -0.58 -17.33
C GLY A 552 -11.92 -1.51 -18.54
N VAL A 553 -11.28 -1.09 -19.62
CA VAL A 553 -11.10 -1.88 -20.83
C VAL A 553 -9.64 -1.79 -21.25
N GLU A 554 -8.96 -2.94 -21.26
CA GLU A 554 -7.60 -3.10 -21.75
C GLU A 554 -7.60 -3.06 -23.28
N LEU A 555 -6.74 -2.24 -23.85
CA LEU A 555 -6.61 -2.04 -25.30
C LEU A 555 -5.17 -2.28 -25.79
N GLU A 556 -4.26 -2.72 -24.92
CA GLU A 556 -2.93 -3.15 -25.31
C GLU A 556 -2.95 -4.57 -25.89
N ALA A 557 -2.30 -4.77 -27.04
CA ALA A 557 -2.21 -6.07 -27.70
C ALA A 557 -1.12 -7.00 -27.10
N PHE A 558 -0.19 -6.45 -26.30
CA PHE A 558 0.97 -7.16 -25.76
C PHE A 558 1.26 -6.76 -24.31
N SER A 559 0.49 -7.28 -23.35
CA SER A 559 0.63 -7.00 -21.91
C SER A 559 1.94 -7.52 -21.25
N GLN A 560 2.89 -8.07 -22.03
CA GLN A 560 4.13 -8.69 -21.53
C GLN A 560 5.44 -7.98 -21.93
N ASN A 561 5.43 -6.95 -22.79
CA ASN A 561 6.64 -6.21 -23.16
C ASN A 561 6.43 -4.69 -23.02
N ALA A 562 6.75 -4.16 -21.83
CA ALA A 562 6.46 -2.81 -21.36
C ALA A 562 7.19 -1.64 -22.06
N LYS A 563 7.71 -1.79 -23.29
CA LYS A 563 8.55 -0.76 -23.94
C LYS A 563 8.20 -0.44 -25.41
N LEU A 564 7.14 -1.02 -25.98
CA LEU A 564 6.69 -0.74 -27.35
C LEU A 564 5.35 0.01 -27.33
N ILE A 565 5.12 0.90 -28.31
CA ILE A 565 3.79 1.46 -28.61
C ILE A 565 2.89 0.27 -28.98
N SER A 566 1.94 -0.08 -28.11
CA SER A 566 1.25 -1.38 -28.13
C SER A 566 -0.27 -1.29 -28.06
N GLY A 567 -0.84 -0.08 -28.14
CA GLY A 567 -2.27 0.19 -28.01
C GLY A 567 -3.09 0.00 -29.28
N HIS A 568 -4.40 -0.12 -29.12
CA HIS A 568 -5.36 -0.21 -30.21
C HIS A 568 -5.52 1.14 -30.92
N SER A 569 -5.50 1.14 -32.26
CA SER A 569 -5.66 2.38 -33.03
C SER A 569 -7.13 2.78 -33.14
N THR A 570 -7.44 4.03 -32.80
CA THR A 570 -8.77 4.65 -33.00
C THR A 570 -8.73 5.81 -33.98
N SER A 571 -7.61 6.00 -34.67
CA SER A 571 -7.38 7.08 -35.65
C SER A 571 -8.44 7.16 -36.74
N ALA A 572 -8.87 6.01 -37.28
CA ALA A 572 -9.82 5.91 -38.37
C ALA A 572 -11.28 5.64 -37.94
N ASN A 573 -11.48 5.15 -36.71
CA ASN A 573 -12.76 4.61 -36.25
C ASN A 573 -13.17 5.19 -34.91
N SER A 574 -14.46 5.50 -34.75
CA SER A 574 -14.99 5.96 -33.46
C SER A 574 -15.07 4.82 -32.46
N LEU A 575 -14.67 5.12 -31.22
CA LEU A 575 -14.85 4.25 -30.07
C LEU A 575 -16.26 4.47 -29.48
N VAL A 576 -16.99 3.40 -29.23
CA VAL A 576 -18.35 3.43 -28.69
C VAL A 576 -18.45 2.49 -27.50
N ALA A 577 -18.88 2.99 -26.36
CA ALA A 577 -19.21 2.19 -25.19
C ALA A 577 -20.73 2.06 -25.08
N GLU A 578 -21.22 0.83 -25.24
CA GLU A 578 -22.64 0.49 -25.12
C GLU A 578 -22.90 0.00 -23.70
N ILE A 579 -23.79 0.69 -22.99
CA ILE A 579 -24.14 0.38 -21.61
C ILE A 579 -25.64 0.10 -21.49
N ALA A 580 -25.99 -0.84 -20.62
CA ALA A 580 -27.37 -1.20 -20.34
C ALA A 580 -27.59 -1.35 -18.83
N PHE A 581 -28.78 -0.96 -18.37
CA PHE A 581 -29.13 -0.91 -16.95
C PHE A 581 -30.16 -2.00 -16.59
N ALA A 582 -30.09 -2.50 -15.36
CA ALA A 582 -30.97 -3.56 -14.87
C ALA A 582 -32.33 -3.01 -14.40
N SER A 583 -32.36 -1.75 -13.99
CA SER A 583 -33.51 -0.99 -13.50
C SER A 583 -33.30 0.49 -13.84
N THR A 584 -34.31 1.33 -13.57
CA THR A 584 -34.29 2.78 -13.83
C THR A 584 -33.00 3.42 -13.27
N PRO A 585 -32.08 3.91 -14.13
CA PRO A 585 -30.85 4.53 -13.66
C PRO A 585 -31.06 5.98 -13.23
N LEU A 586 -30.15 6.50 -12.42
CA LEU A 586 -30.06 7.92 -12.08
C LEU A 586 -29.44 8.72 -13.23
N GLY A 587 -29.72 10.03 -13.24
CA GLY A 587 -29.03 10.96 -14.12
C GLY A 587 -27.59 11.16 -13.65
N VAL A 588 -26.63 10.85 -14.53
CA VAL A 588 -25.20 10.83 -14.18
C VAL A 588 -24.35 11.52 -15.24
N ASN A 589 -23.23 12.09 -14.81
CA ASN A 589 -22.11 12.39 -15.69
C ASN A 589 -21.33 11.11 -15.94
N ILE A 590 -21.06 10.81 -17.20
CA ILE A 590 -20.20 9.73 -17.62
C ILE A 590 -18.90 10.35 -18.13
N ASP A 591 -17.83 10.18 -17.35
CA ASP A 591 -16.49 10.60 -17.73
C ASP A 591 -15.72 9.39 -18.27
N CYS A 592 -15.23 9.53 -19.49
CA CYS A 592 -14.37 8.55 -20.17
C CYS A 592 -12.94 9.09 -20.18
N PHE A 593 -12.01 8.32 -19.62
CA PHE A 593 -10.58 8.62 -19.63
C PHE A 593 -9.88 7.62 -20.55
N THR A 594 -9.20 8.11 -21.57
CA THR A 594 -8.41 7.26 -22.46
C THR A 594 -6.94 7.50 -22.21
N GLU A 595 -6.21 6.44 -21.88
CA GLU A 595 -4.75 6.46 -21.88
C GLU A 595 -4.25 6.18 -23.30
N CYS A 596 -3.37 7.04 -23.79
CA CYS A 596 -2.77 6.90 -25.11
C CYS A 596 -1.27 7.09 -25.04
N ASP A 597 -0.54 6.43 -25.94
CA ASP A 597 0.85 6.79 -26.17
C ASP A 597 0.91 8.13 -26.89
N ALA A 598 1.77 9.02 -26.42
CA ALA A 598 2.13 10.23 -27.10
C ALA A 598 3.64 10.20 -27.40
N SER A 599 3.98 10.57 -28.62
CA SER A 599 5.34 10.86 -29.04
C SER A 599 5.56 12.35 -29.04
N PHE A 600 6.62 12.78 -28.40
CA PHE A 600 7.02 14.17 -28.29
C PHE A 600 8.30 14.38 -29.06
N PHE A 601 8.36 15.48 -29.80
CA PHE A 601 9.49 15.86 -30.60
C PHE A 601 9.87 17.31 -30.30
N ILE A 602 11.14 17.53 -29.98
CA ILE A 602 11.73 18.85 -29.83
C ILE A 602 12.90 18.94 -30.80
N ASP A 603 12.81 19.85 -31.76
CA ASP A 603 13.97 20.24 -32.56
C ASP A 603 14.67 21.41 -31.86
N GLY A 604 15.81 21.15 -31.24
CA GLY A 604 16.61 22.14 -30.53
C GLY A 604 17.21 23.21 -31.46
N ASN A 605 17.23 23.00 -32.78
CA ASN A 605 17.72 23.97 -33.76
C ASN A 605 16.65 25.00 -34.11
N THR A 606 15.42 24.54 -34.37
CA THR A 606 14.27 25.41 -34.68
C THR A 606 13.49 25.82 -33.42
N LYS A 607 13.80 25.18 -32.29
CA LYS A 607 13.09 25.28 -31.01
C LYS A 607 11.60 24.95 -31.11
N GLN A 608 11.20 24.15 -32.10
CA GLN A 608 9.82 23.71 -32.27
C GLN A 608 9.54 22.48 -31.41
N PHE A 609 8.35 22.50 -30.78
CA PHE A 609 7.82 21.39 -29.99
C PHE A 609 6.57 20.84 -30.67
N THR A 610 6.54 19.53 -30.93
CA THR A 610 5.42 18.84 -31.57
C THR A 610 5.00 17.62 -30.74
N VAL A 611 3.69 17.41 -30.62
CA VAL A 611 3.08 16.22 -30.01
C VAL A 611 2.34 15.44 -31.07
N ALA A 612 2.58 14.13 -31.14
CA ALA A 612 1.79 13.18 -31.92
C ALA A 612 1.19 12.13 -30.98
N ALA A 613 -0.13 12.04 -30.92
CA ALA A 613 -0.89 11.09 -30.09
C ALA A 613 -1.76 10.19 -30.96
#